data_AF-A0A1N7S6A0-F1
#
_entry.id   AF-A0A1N7S6A0-F1
#
_cell.length_a   1.000
_cell.length_b   1.000
_cell.length_c   1.000
_cell.angle_alpha   90.00
_cell.angle_beta   90.00
_cell.angle_gamma   90.00
#
_symmetry.space_group_name_H-M   'P 1'
#
loop_
_entity.id
_entity.type
_entity.pdbx_description
1 polymer ?
#
loop_
_entity_poly.entity_id
_entity_poly.type
_entity_poly.pdbx_seq_one_letter_code
_entity_poly.pdbx_strand_id
1 'polypeptide(L)'
;MPVTDELFLQRCKAVLFTIVWIGCVIGLVNSVENTRAFLGSAVTAPGRVVALNAGGSHPQIEFVTRRGERVSYPQGGWIAGYKVGDKVNVLYLESSPRSSATIDRVGAVWELAIYFAFMSIVIPLIGLINMTTKKLNRRSKAHRWKITE
;
A
#
# COMPACT_ATOMS: atom_id res chain seq x y z
N MET A 1 -3.26 20.58 -39.45
CA MET A 1 -3.23 19.16 -39.04
C MET A 1 -2.92 19.08 -37.54
N PRO A 2 -3.93 19.03 -36.64
CA PRO A 2 -3.71 18.94 -35.18
C PRO A 2 -4.08 17.60 -34.53
N VAL A 3 -4.63 16.64 -35.29
CA VAL A 3 -5.18 15.37 -34.74
C VAL A 3 -4.09 14.34 -34.37
N THR A 4 -2.91 14.43 -34.98
CA THR A 4 -1.81 13.48 -34.77
C THR A 4 -1.18 13.60 -33.39
N ASP A 5 -1.04 14.83 -32.90
CA ASP A 5 -0.26 15.13 -31.70
C ASP A 5 -1.04 14.79 -30.42
N GLU A 6 -2.36 15.04 -30.42
CA GLU A 6 -3.25 14.62 -29.33
C GLU A 6 -3.33 13.09 -29.22
N LEU A 7 -3.43 12.38 -30.36
CA LEU A 7 -3.48 10.92 -30.38
C LEU A 7 -2.16 10.32 -29.91
N PHE A 8 -1.03 10.90 -30.34
CA PHE A 8 0.30 10.50 -29.89
C PHE A 8 0.45 10.68 -28.38
N LEU A 9 0.11 11.87 -27.86
CA LEU A 9 0.18 12.15 -26.43
C LEU A 9 -0.73 11.22 -25.60
N GLN A 10 -1.92 10.90 -26.11
CA GLN A 10 -2.83 9.96 -25.44
C GLN A 10 -2.22 8.55 -25.36
N ARG A 11 -1.54 8.07 -26.42
CA ARG A 11 -0.85 6.78 -26.42
C ARG A 11 0.33 6.78 -25.46
N CYS A 12 1.15 7.83 -25.44
CA CYS A 12 2.26 7.96 -24.48
C CYS A 12 1.77 7.91 -23.04
N LYS A 13 0.69 8.63 -22.71
CA LYS A 13 0.07 8.59 -21.37
C LYS A 13 -0.38 7.17 -21.01
N ALA A 14 -1.05 6.47 -21.93
CA ALA A 14 -1.50 5.10 -21.68
C ALA A 14 -0.32 4.15 -21.41
N VAL A 15 0.76 4.25 -22.20
CA VAL A 15 1.98 3.47 -21.98
C VAL A 15 2.60 3.77 -20.61
N LEU A 16 2.70 5.04 -20.22
CA LEU A 16 3.23 5.43 -18.91
C LEU A 16 2.39 4.84 -17.76
N PHE A 17 1.06 4.95 -17.82
CA PHE A 17 0.19 4.35 -16.80
C PHE A 17 0.33 2.83 -16.73
N THR A 18 0.47 2.16 -17.87
CA THR A 18 0.72 0.71 -17.91
C THR A 18 2.05 0.35 -17.27
N ILE A 19 3.12 1.09 -17.53
CA ILE A 19 4.43 0.87 -16.92
C ILE A 19 4.34 1.02 -15.39
N VAL A 20 3.71 2.11 -14.93
CA VAL A 20 3.50 2.35 -13.49
C VAL A 20 2.68 1.22 -12.87
N TRP A 21 1.62 0.78 -13.53
CA TRP A 21 0.78 -0.33 -13.05
C TRP A 21 1.55 -1.64 -12.95
N ILE A 22 2.34 -2.01 -13.96
CA ILE A 22 3.20 -3.19 -13.92
C ILE A 22 4.18 -3.08 -12.74
N GLY A 23 4.78 -1.91 -12.53
CA GLY A 23 5.62 -1.63 -11.37
C GLY A 23 4.89 -1.85 -10.03
N CYS A 24 3.63 -1.42 -9.91
CA CYS A 24 2.81 -1.67 -8.72
C CYS A 24 2.53 -3.17 -8.51
N VAL A 25 2.26 -3.92 -9.57
CA VAL A 25 2.03 -5.38 -9.48
C VAL A 25 3.31 -6.11 -9.05
N ILE A 26 4.46 -5.74 -9.60
CA ILE A 26 5.77 -6.28 -9.17
C ILE A 26 6.03 -5.92 -7.70
N GLY A 27 5.77 -4.67 -7.31
CA GLY A 27 5.89 -4.21 -5.94
C GLY A 27 5.00 -4.99 -4.97
N LEU A 28 3.78 -5.33 -5.38
CA LEU A 28 2.86 -6.16 -4.61
C LEU A 28 3.43 -7.56 -4.36
N VAL A 29 3.88 -8.24 -5.41
CA VAL A 29 4.44 -9.61 -5.30
C VAL A 29 5.65 -9.61 -4.36
N ASN A 30 6.62 -8.72 -4.60
CA ASN A 30 7.82 -8.61 -3.77
C ASN A 30 7.47 -8.29 -2.31
N SER A 31 6.52 -7.38 -2.07
CA SER A 31 6.10 -7.03 -0.71
C SER A 31 5.44 -8.22 0.01
N VAL A 32 4.61 -8.99 -0.68
CA VAL A 32 3.97 -10.19 -0.11
C VAL A 32 5.01 -11.26 0.23
N GLU A 33 5.96 -11.51 -0.67
CA GLU A 33 7.03 -12.50 -0.46
C GLU A 33 7.93 -12.10 0.71
N ASN A 34 8.40 -10.85 0.74
CA ASN A 34 9.22 -10.34 1.83
C ASN A 34 8.51 -10.42 3.18
N THR A 35 7.21 -10.06 3.22
CA THR A 35 6.41 -10.12 4.45
C THR A 35 6.23 -11.57 4.92
N ARG A 36 5.98 -12.50 4.00
CA ARG A 36 5.88 -13.94 4.33
C ARG A 36 7.20 -14.50 4.84
N ALA A 37 8.32 -14.15 4.19
CA ALA A 37 9.65 -14.58 4.63
C ALA A 37 9.99 -14.03 6.02
N PHE A 38 9.67 -12.76 6.26
CA PHE A 38 9.79 -12.14 7.58
C PHE A 38 8.97 -12.89 8.62
N LEU A 39 7.67 -13.11 8.38
CA LEU A 39 6.79 -13.82 9.32
C LEU A 39 7.21 -15.27 9.59
N GLY A 40 7.81 -15.94 8.60
CA GLY A 40 8.35 -17.30 8.77
C GLY A 40 9.58 -17.38 9.68
N SER A 41 10.30 -16.25 9.86
CA SER A 41 11.54 -16.18 10.66
C SER A 41 11.42 -15.30 11.90
N ALA A 42 10.35 -14.52 12.01
CA ALA A 42 10.15 -13.57 13.10
C ALA A 42 9.88 -14.28 14.43
N VAL A 43 10.46 -13.74 15.49
CA VAL A 43 10.13 -14.09 16.87
C VAL A 43 9.26 -13.01 17.47
N THR A 44 8.48 -13.38 18.49
CA THR A 44 7.58 -12.46 19.19
C THR A 44 8.12 -12.11 20.58
N ALA A 45 7.96 -10.86 20.98
CA ALA A 45 8.19 -10.40 22.35
C ALA A 45 7.08 -9.43 22.80
N PRO A 46 6.73 -9.41 24.10
CA PRO A 46 5.84 -8.38 24.64
C PRO A 46 6.54 -7.02 24.62
N GLY A 47 5.82 -6.01 24.16
CA GLY A 47 6.25 -4.62 24.13
C GLY A 47 5.20 -3.67 24.71
N ARG A 48 5.56 -2.39 24.76
CA ARG A 48 4.69 -1.32 25.26
C ARG A 48 4.88 -0.04 24.46
N VAL A 49 3.80 0.72 24.30
CA VAL A 49 3.87 2.09 23.81
C VAL A 49 4.44 2.98 24.92
N VAL A 50 5.59 3.60 24.66
CA VAL A 50 6.28 4.46 25.64
C VAL A 50 6.09 5.95 25.36
N ALA A 51 5.82 6.32 24.11
CA ALA A 51 5.50 7.68 23.69
C ALA A 51 4.65 7.68 22.43
N LEU A 52 4.07 8.84 22.09
CA LEU A 52 3.39 9.08 20.82
C LEU A 52 4.14 10.18 20.07
N ASN A 53 4.84 9.82 18.99
CA ASN A 53 5.71 10.76 18.27
C ASN A 53 4.91 11.79 17.47
N ALA A 54 3.75 11.40 16.96
CA ALA A 54 2.83 12.26 16.21
C ALA A 54 1.37 11.81 16.41
N GLY A 55 0.95 11.64 17.67
CA GLY A 55 -0.37 11.13 18.02
C GLY A 55 -0.50 9.60 17.89
N GLY A 56 -1.72 9.09 18.02
CA GLY A 56 -2.01 7.65 18.20
C GLY A 56 -1.72 6.74 16.99
N SER A 57 -1.28 7.28 15.86
CA SER A 57 -0.84 6.53 14.67
C SER A 57 0.66 6.37 14.56
N HIS A 58 1.43 7.08 15.39
CA HIS A 58 2.89 7.05 15.36
C HIS A 58 3.47 6.75 16.75
N PRO A 59 3.16 5.59 17.35
CA PRO A 59 3.65 5.25 18.67
C PRO A 59 5.14 4.91 18.64
N GLN A 60 5.85 5.32 19.69
CA GLN A 60 7.17 4.80 20.02
C GLN A 60 6.97 3.52 20.84
N ILE A 61 7.54 2.41 20.39
CA ILE A 61 7.44 1.11 21.05
C ILE A 61 8.76 0.81 21.77
N GLU A 62 8.67 0.16 22.92
CA GLU A 62 9.81 -0.47 23.59
C GLU A 62 9.50 -1.93 23.89
N PHE A 63 10.49 -2.80 23.71
CA PHE A 63 10.41 -4.22 24.06
C PHE A 63 11.78 -4.75 24.47
N VAL A 64 11.80 -5.93 25.08
CA VAL A 64 13.03 -6.65 25.45
C VAL A 64 13.16 -7.87 24.55
N THR A 65 14.29 -8.02 23.87
CA THR A 65 14.57 -9.20 23.05
C THR A 65 14.77 -10.44 23.93
N ARG A 66 14.71 -11.63 23.32
CA ARG A 66 15.07 -12.89 23.99
C ARG A 66 16.47 -12.92 24.61
N ARG A 67 17.39 -12.08 24.09
CA ARG A 67 18.76 -11.96 24.61
C ARG A 67 18.88 -10.93 25.75
N GLY A 68 17.77 -10.33 26.18
CA GLY A 68 17.73 -9.30 27.22
C GLY A 68 18.06 -7.89 26.74
N GLU A 69 18.22 -7.67 25.43
CA GLU A 69 18.47 -6.34 24.87
C GLU A 69 17.19 -5.50 24.90
N ARG A 70 17.27 -4.26 25.38
CA ARG A 70 16.17 -3.29 25.28
C ARG A 70 16.23 -2.59 23.94
N VAL A 71 15.13 -2.68 23.20
CA VAL A 71 15.00 -2.07 21.87
C VAL A 71 13.83 -1.10 21.90
N SER A 72 14.04 0.10 21.36
CA SER A 72 12.99 1.06 21.12
C SER A 72 13.03 1.58 19.69
N TYR A 73 11.86 1.67 19.07
CA TYR A 73 11.71 2.05 17.67
C TYR A 73 10.39 2.79 17.42
N PRO A 74 10.36 3.73 16.44
CA PRO A 74 9.12 4.34 16.00
C PRO A 74 8.33 3.33 15.15
N GLN A 75 7.06 3.12 15.49
CA GLN A 75 6.19 2.26 14.69
C GLN A 75 5.46 3.08 13.62
N GLY A 76 5.60 2.63 12.37
CA GLY A 76 4.81 3.09 11.22
C GLY A 76 3.67 2.13 10.88
N GLY A 77 3.16 2.23 9.65
CA GLY A 77 2.06 1.40 9.19
C GLY A 77 0.70 2.08 9.23
N TRP A 78 -0.27 1.38 8.68
CA TRP A 78 -1.67 1.79 8.64
C TRP A 78 -2.36 1.40 9.94
N ILE A 79 -1.95 2.08 11.01
CA ILE A 79 -2.39 1.84 12.38
C ILE A 79 -2.83 3.15 13.05
N ALA A 80 -3.70 3.07 14.04
CA ALA A 80 -4.19 4.23 14.77
C ALA A 80 -4.74 3.83 16.14
N GLY A 81 -4.98 4.83 16.99
CA GLY A 81 -5.69 4.69 18.26
C GLY A 81 -4.83 4.27 19.46
N TYR A 82 -3.51 4.26 19.32
CA TYR A 82 -2.61 3.92 20.43
C TYR A 82 -2.50 5.03 21.46
N LYS A 83 -2.31 4.62 22.71
CA LYS A 83 -2.05 5.47 23.87
C LYS A 83 -0.76 5.04 24.55
N VAL A 84 -0.13 5.99 25.25
CA VAL A 84 1.02 5.66 26.10
C VAL A 84 0.58 4.63 27.13
N GLY A 85 1.35 3.56 27.19
CA GLY A 85 1.16 2.47 28.12
C GLY A 85 0.46 1.24 27.57
N ASP A 86 -0.09 1.32 26.35
CA ASP A 86 -0.71 0.18 25.67
C ASP A 86 0.29 -0.97 25.52
N LYS A 87 -0.18 -2.18 25.77
CA LYS A 87 0.60 -3.41 25.55
C LYS A 87 0.47 -3.83 24.09
N VAL A 88 1.57 -4.25 23.50
CA VAL A 88 1.63 -4.73 22.12
C VAL A 88 2.46 -6.00 22.04
N ASN A 89 2.24 -6.79 21.00
CA ASN A 89 3.15 -7.86 20.60
C ASN A 89 4.05 -7.33 19.50
N VAL A 90 5.36 -7.51 19.65
CA VAL A 90 6.38 -7.09 18.67
C VAL A 90 6.95 -8.31 17.98
N LEU A 91 6.90 -8.28 16.65
CA LEU A 91 7.58 -9.22 15.75
C LEU A 91 8.93 -8.64 15.36
N TYR A 92 9.99 -9.43 15.43
CA TYR A 92 11.33 -9.01 15.02
C TYR A 92 12.19 -10.21 14.61
N LEU A 93 13.27 -9.96 13.85
CA LEU A 93 14.29 -10.96 13.53
C LEU A 93 15.41 -10.89 14.58
N GLU A 94 15.84 -12.03 15.12
CA GLU A 94 16.92 -12.07 16.10
C GLU A 94 18.26 -11.55 15.56
N SER A 95 18.49 -11.66 14.25
CA SER A 95 19.69 -11.15 13.59
C SER A 95 19.71 -9.62 13.47
N SER A 96 18.55 -8.96 13.55
CA SER A 96 18.42 -7.52 13.37
C SER A 96 17.23 -6.92 14.15
N PRO A 97 17.23 -6.99 15.50
CA PRO A 97 16.03 -6.71 16.29
C PRO A 97 15.46 -5.31 16.10
N ARG A 98 16.32 -4.29 16.02
CA ARG A 98 15.88 -2.89 15.90
C ARG A 98 15.31 -2.54 14.53
N SER A 99 15.94 -3.00 13.45
CA SER A 99 15.55 -2.62 12.08
C SER A 99 14.40 -3.44 11.52
N SER A 100 14.15 -4.63 12.06
CA SER A 100 13.05 -5.51 11.64
C SER A 100 11.82 -5.43 12.53
N ALA A 101 11.89 -4.74 13.68
CA ALA A 101 10.79 -4.71 14.63
C ALA A 101 9.54 -4.05 14.04
N THR A 102 8.41 -4.73 14.20
CA THR A 102 7.07 -4.21 13.89
C THR A 102 6.04 -4.83 14.82
N ILE A 103 4.96 -4.11 15.14
CA ILE A 103 3.88 -4.67 15.94
C ILE A 103 3.08 -5.71 15.14
N ASP A 104 2.55 -6.71 15.83
CA ASP A 104 1.70 -7.75 15.23
C ASP A 104 0.29 -7.21 14.92
N ARG A 105 0.22 -6.36 13.90
CA ARG A 105 -1.03 -5.80 13.36
C ARG A 105 -0.96 -5.84 11.86
N VAL A 106 -2.07 -6.22 11.21
CA VAL A 106 -2.15 -6.33 9.76
C VAL A 106 -1.69 -5.03 9.07
N GLY A 107 -2.15 -3.87 9.53
CA GLY A 107 -1.75 -2.57 8.96
C GLY A 107 -0.28 -2.20 9.17
N ALA A 108 0.40 -2.77 10.17
CA ALA A 108 1.82 -2.56 10.42
C ALA A 108 2.70 -3.55 9.65
N VAL A 109 2.27 -4.81 9.58
CA VAL A 109 3.02 -5.90 8.92
C VAL A 109 2.86 -5.84 7.40
N TRP A 110 1.67 -5.52 6.90
CA TRP A 110 1.32 -5.61 5.47
C TRP A 110 1.17 -4.25 4.78
N GLU A 111 1.61 -3.14 5.39
CA GLU A 111 1.44 -1.78 4.86
C GLU A 111 1.73 -1.67 3.35
N LEU A 112 2.93 -2.10 2.94
CA LEU A 112 3.36 -2.01 1.53
C LEU A 112 2.53 -2.90 0.62
N ALA A 113 2.17 -4.11 1.06
CA ALA A 113 1.36 -5.03 0.28
C ALA A 113 -0.05 -4.46 0.07
N ILE A 114 -0.65 -3.88 1.12
CA ILE A 114 -1.97 -3.25 1.01
C ILE A 114 -1.90 -2.03 0.09
N TYR A 115 -0.87 -1.18 0.22
CA TYR A 115 -0.65 -0.05 -0.67
C TYR A 115 -0.56 -0.47 -2.14
N PHE A 116 0.31 -1.44 -2.46
CA PHE A 116 0.48 -1.90 -3.83
C PHE A 116 -0.74 -2.64 -4.36
N ALA A 117 -1.46 -3.39 -3.52
CA ALA A 117 -2.72 -4.03 -3.89
C ALA A 117 -3.77 -2.99 -4.27
N PHE A 118 -3.94 -1.95 -3.46
CA PHE A 118 -4.84 -0.84 -3.73
C PHE A 118 -4.50 -0.16 -5.07
N MET A 119 -3.24 0.20 -5.29
CA MET A 119 -2.81 0.85 -6.54
C MET A 119 -2.99 -0.04 -7.76
N SER A 120 -2.71 -1.34 -7.62
CA SER A 120 -2.88 -2.33 -8.69
C SER A 120 -4.33 -2.51 -9.12
N ILE A 121 -5.30 -2.19 -8.24
CA ILE A 121 -6.74 -2.22 -8.54
C ILE A 121 -7.22 -0.88 -9.10
N VAL A 122 -6.83 0.23 -8.47
CA VAL A 122 -7.37 1.57 -8.80
C VAL A 122 -6.97 2.03 -10.20
N ILE A 123 -5.71 1.83 -10.59
CA ILE A 123 -5.20 2.29 -11.91
C ILE A 123 -6.00 1.68 -13.08
N PRO A 124 -6.15 0.34 -13.19
CA PRO A 124 -6.92 -0.25 -14.29
C PRO A 124 -8.42 0.07 -14.18
N LEU A 125 -8.95 0.22 -12.96
CA LEU A 125 -10.36 0.57 -12.76
C LEU A 125 -10.69 1.95 -13.33
N ILE A 126 -9.84 2.97 -13.10
CA ILE A 126 -9.98 4.30 -13.70
C ILE A 126 -9.95 4.21 -15.24
N GLY A 127 -9.04 3.40 -15.79
CA GLY A 127 -8.98 3.13 -17.22
C GLY A 127 -10.29 2.55 -17.77
N LEU A 128 -10.84 1.55 -17.07
CA LEU A 128 -12.08 0.87 -17.45
C LEU A 128 -13.30 1.80 -17.40
N ILE A 129 -13.44 2.59 -16.32
CA ILE A 129 -14.54 3.57 -16.16
C ILE A 129 -14.52 4.62 -17.27
N ASN A 130 -13.34 5.10 -17.64
CA ASN A 130 -13.19 6.07 -18.73
C ASN A 130 -13.59 5.47 -20.08
N MET A 131 -13.28 4.20 -20.33
CA MET A 131 -13.66 3.50 -21.55
C MET A 131 -15.18 3.27 -21.64
N THR A 132 -15.81 2.82 -20.55
CA THR A 132 -17.26 2.57 -20.53
C THR A 132 -18.05 3.86 -20.68
N THR A 133 -17.64 4.94 -20.00
CA THR A 133 -18.28 6.27 -20.11
C THR A 133 -18.18 6.83 -21.54
N LYS A 134 -17.00 6.75 -22.17
CA LYS A 134 -16.83 7.16 -23.58
C LYS A 134 -17.70 6.32 -24.53
N LYS A 135 -17.79 5.01 -24.30
CA LYS A 135 -18.60 4.09 -25.11
C LYS A 135 -20.10 4.39 -24.98
N LEU A 136 -20.58 4.67 -23.76
CA LEU A 136 -21.97 5.03 -23.49
C LEU A 136 -22.35 6.37 -24.15
N ASN A 137 -21.51 7.39 -24.01
CA ASN A 137 -21.74 8.69 -24.65
C ASN A 137 -21.75 8.61 -26.18
N ARG A 138 -20.87 7.79 -26.78
CA ARG A 138 -20.87 7.55 -28.23
C ARG A 138 -22.16 6.87 -28.69
N ARG A 139 -22.64 5.85 -27.96
CA ARG A 139 -23.91 5.15 -28.27
C ARG A 139 -25.12 6.08 -28.14
N SER A 140 -25.19 6.89 -27.08
CA SER A 140 -26.26 7.88 -26.89
C SER A 140 -26.33 8.89 -28.05
N LYS A 141 -25.18 9.46 -28.45
CA LYS A 141 -25.13 10.35 -29.63
C LYS A 141 -25.59 9.63 -30.90
N ALA A 142 -25.10 8.41 -31.17
CA ALA A 142 -25.49 7.65 -32.36
C ALA A 142 -26.99 7.35 -32.42
N HIS A 143 -27.65 7.13 -31.28
CA HIS A 143 -29.10 6.92 -31.24
C HIS A 143 -29.90 8.20 -31.49
N ARG A 144 -29.44 9.36 -30.98
CA ARG A 144 -30.10 10.65 -31.20
C ARG A 144 -30.21 11.05 -32.66
N TRP A 145 -29.19 10.76 -33.48
CA TRP A 145 -29.21 11.07 -34.92
C TRP A 145 -30.26 10.26 -35.70
N LYS A 146 -30.66 9.09 -35.20
CA LYS A 146 -31.67 8.23 -35.84
C LYS A 146 -33.12 8.62 -35.56
N ILE A 147 -33.38 9.55 -34.64
CA ILE A 147 -34.73 9.96 -34.23
C ILE A 147 -35.15 11.27 -34.93
N THR A 148 -34.20 11.96 -35.57
CA THR A 148 -34.41 13.26 -36.24
C THR A 148 -34.57 13.15 -37.77
N GLU A 149 -34.70 11.94 -38.31
CA GLU A 149 -35.12 11.66 -39.71
C GLU A 149 -36.54 11.08 -39.70
#